data_AF-A0A7Y1YI10-F1
#
_entry.id   AF-A0A7Y1YI10-F1
#
_cell.length_a   1.000
_cell.length_b   1.000
_cell.length_c   1.000
_cell.angle_alpha   90.00
_cell.angle_beta   90.00
_cell.angle_gamma   90.00
#
_symmetry.space_group_name_H-M   'P 1'
#
loop_
_entity.id
_entity.type
_entity.pdbx_description
1 polymer ?
#
loop_
_entity_poly.entity_id
_entity_poly.type
_entity_poly.pdbx_seq_one_letter_code
_entity_poly.pdbx_strand_id
1 'polypeptide(L)'
;MKRLIAIITILALLAAGCGSGSVGDAGPVTLPPSSTDAPTTTTTGSGPDDPSTTTTTQVPDVTDPGPATDQVFVELFFVSDGVSAQRVMRAVDTPAVAANALRTLIEGPTSVERDAGLSTSIPADTLLLGLTIENGLATVDLSREFEVGGGSLNILSRLAQVVYTLTQFPTVDEVLFRLDGKPVEVFSGEGVVLGDPVRRSDYATILPIEPKPDNTVAKVWHQTDLPDTTSVAGSKLSRVALVEEDDVLNVRQDPTAESPILGMLVPDVVVIRTGLQEVTGSSIWEQIETPLGQFWVNGRFLAAVVSDENFASDPRVPGLLDRFAAIIAADDDLRPVTSQRGLYVSHHGDPIRFSTSELSTILTDPATYKWPSNALSEDDPEFQQIPGRTFAQAVADSFLSAYDDSDTTTTINQPIEAGNGRLAEYAIPFEFESFNYIGVHDPGDNPDYGGLDWVTWYVSIDYEDGAPVIVGLTIDMWSP
;
A
#
# COMPACT_ATOMS: atom_id res chain seq x y z
N MET A 1 -5.04 -34.80 53.63
CA MET A 1 -5.92 -33.80 54.28
C MET A 1 -5.66 -32.47 53.57
N LYS A 2 -6.40 -32.15 52.50
CA LYS A 2 -7.64 -31.33 52.43
C LYS A 2 -7.48 -29.85 52.86
N ARG A 3 -7.97 -28.96 51.97
CA ARG A 3 -8.29 -27.49 52.03
C ARG A 3 -7.22 -26.63 51.33
N LEU A 4 -7.39 -25.98 50.17
CA LEU A 4 -8.50 -25.38 49.39
C LEU A 4 -9.23 -24.18 50.06
N ILE A 5 -9.42 -23.11 49.25
CA ILE A 5 -10.38 -21.96 49.31
C ILE A 5 -9.82 -20.68 50.00
N ALA A 6 -9.96 -19.42 49.55
CA ALA A 6 -10.55 -18.68 48.41
C ALA A 6 -9.97 -17.23 48.39
N ILE A 7 -9.71 -16.60 47.24
CA ILE A 7 -10.51 -15.56 46.54
C ILE A 7 -11.24 -14.55 47.45
N ILE A 8 -10.80 -13.27 47.43
CA ILE A 8 -11.67 -12.09 47.54
C ILE A 8 -11.18 -10.98 46.58
N THR A 9 -12.11 -10.58 45.74
CA THR A 9 -12.15 -9.51 44.73
C THR A 9 -12.23 -8.12 45.37
N ILE A 10 -11.55 -7.10 44.81
CA ILE A 10 -11.96 -5.68 44.95
C ILE A 10 -11.91 -5.01 43.56
N LEU A 11 -13.03 -4.36 43.25
CA LEU A 11 -13.43 -3.66 42.04
C LEU A 11 -13.56 -2.16 42.39
N ALA A 12 -12.98 -1.25 41.59
CA ALA A 12 -13.41 0.15 41.35
C ALA A 12 -12.39 0.82 40.39
N LEU A 13 -12.68 0.99 39.09
CA LEU A 13 -13.39 2.08 38.37
C LEU A 13 -12.67 3.45 38.24
N LEU A 14 -12.11 3.64 37.04
CA LEU A 14 -12.12 4.79 36.10
C LEU A 14 -11.77 6.23 36.54
N ALA A 15 -10.78 6.82 35.85
CA ALA A 15 -10.84 8.17 35.28
C ALA A 15 -9.97 8.27 34.01
N ALA A 16 -10.47 9.03 33.03
CA ALA A 16 -10.05 9.10 31.63
C ALA A 16 -8.95 10.13 31.32
N GLY A 17 -8.28 9.97 30.17
CA GLY A 17 -7.51 11.01 29.47
C GLY A 17 -7.16 10.56 28.04
N CYS A 18 -7.66 11.29 27.03
CA CYS A 18 -7.51 11.06 25.59
C CYS A 18 -6.20 11.61 25.00
N GLY A 19 -5.75 11.07 23.85
CA GLY A 19 -4.75 11.64 22.93
C GLY A 19 -4.66 10.82 21.63
N SER A 20 -4.50 11.46 20.47
CA SER A 20 -4.84 11.06 19.07
C SER A 20 -3.60 10.82 18.17
N GLY A 21 -3.69 10.01 17.09
CA GLY A 21 -2.75 10.01 15.94
C GLY A 21 -2.79 8.77 15.02
N SER A 22 -2.77 8.95 13.68
CA SER A 22 -2.92 7.99 12.55
C SER A 22 -1.61 7.42 11.97
N VAL A 23 -1.58 6.21 11.34
CA VAL A 23 -0.92 5.90 10.02
C VAL A 23 -1.37 4.53 9.45
N GLY A 24 -1.47 4.40 8.12
CA GLY A 24 -1.72 3.16 7.37
C GLY A 24 -0.46 2.41 6.91
N ASP A 25 -0.60 1.10 6.69
CA ASP A 25 0.49 0.17 6.36
C ASP A 25 0.25 -0.51 5.00
N ALA A 26 1.23 -0.39 4.10
CA ALA A 26 1.35 -1.08 2.82
C ALA A 26 2.82 -1.48 2.59
N GLY A 27 3.51 -1.87 3.66
CA GLY A 27 4.88 -2.36 3.64
C GLY A 27 5.04 -3.83 3.21
N PRO A 28 6.29 -4.29 3.09
CA PRO A 28 6.65 -5.71 3.01
C PRO A 28 6.11 -6.49 4.25
N VAL A 29 5.81 -7.78 4.08
CA VAL A 29 4.94 -8.52 5.03
C VAL A 29 5.70 -9.01 6.27
N THR A 30 5.43 -8.43 7.44
CA THR A 30 5.63 -9.09 8.76
C THR A 30 4.29 -9.33 9.47
N LEU A 31 4.12 -10.50 10.10
CA LEU A 31 2.84 -11.02 10.62
C LEU A 31 2.30 -10.25 11.87
N PRO A 32 1.03 -9.77 11.92
CA PRO A 32 0.51 -8.98 13.05
C PRO A 32 -0.60 -9.67 13.86
N PRO A 33 -0.99 -9.10 15.03
CA PRO A 33 -2.39 -9.14 15.43
C PRO A 33 -2.99 -7.78 15.84
N SER A 34 -4.05 -7.43 15.12
CA SER A 34 -5.39 -6.99 15.58
C SER A 34 -5.66 -5.62 16.22
N SER A 35 -6.46 -4.83 15.45
CA SER A 35 -7.72 -4.12 15.80
C SER A 35 -7.68 -2.82 16.62
N THR A 36 -8.55 -1.81 16.48
CA THR A 36 -9.62 -1.40 15.53
C THR A 36 -10.21 -0.07 16.07
N ASP A 37 -10.73 0.77 15.16
CA ASP A 37 -11.82 1.77 15.27
C ASP A 37 -11.57 3.30 15.38
N ALA A 38 -12.18 3.98 14.40
CA ALA A 38 -12.52 5.40 14.26
C ALA A 38 -13.79 5.77 15.08
N PRO A 39 -14.30 7.05 15.09
CA PRO A 39 -15.18 7.61 14.01
C PRO A 39 -15.12 9.16 13.78
N THR A 40 -15.32 9.68 12.55
CA THR A 40 -16.53 10.37 11.94
C THR A 40 -16.85 11.81 12.47
N THR A 41 -17.03 12.91 11.70
CA THR A 41 -18.27 13.33 10.97
C THR A 41 -18.22 14.76 10.36
N THR A 42 -18.64 14.91 9.08
CA THR A 42 -19.69 15.83 8.51
C THR A 42 -19.41 17.37 8.41
N THR A 43 -19.85 18.23 7.47
CA THR A 43 -21.09 18.43 6.64
C THR A 43 -20.83 19.64 5.69
N THR A 44 -21.04 19.56 4.38
CA THR A 44 -22.15 20.17 3.56
C THR A 44 -22.14 21.69 3.27
N GLY A 45 -22.39 22.08 2.00
CA GLY A 45 -23.22 23.27 1.72
C GLY A 45 -22.94 24.10 0.45
N SER A 46 -23.59 23.72 -0.65
CA SER A 46 -23.85 24.35 -1.97
C SER A 46 -24.07 25.87 -2.08
N GLY A 47 -23.85 26.43 -3.29
CA GLY A 47 -24.64 27.56 -3.82
C GLY A 47 -23.99 28.39 -4.96
N PRO A 48 -24.65 28.61 -6.13
CA PRO A 48 -24.02 29.04 -7.41
C PRO A 48 -24.37 30.48 -7.87
N ASP A 49 -23.68 31.01 -8.91
CA ASP A 49 -24.27 31.79 -10.02
C ASP A 49 -23.21 32.17 -11.11
N ASP A 50 -23.67 32.12 -12.37
CA ASP A 50 -23.02 32.26 -13.71
C ASP A 50 -23.21 33.71 -14.26
N PRO A 51 -22.96 34.10 -15.55
CA PRO A 51 -21.98 33.74 -16.59
C PRO A 51 -21.20 34.96 -17.15
N SER A 52 -20.15 34.73 -17.95
CA SER A 52 -20.02 35.43 -19.25
C SER A 52 -19.05 34.74 -20.21
N THR A 53 -19.55 34.55 -21.43
CA THR A 53 -19.10 33.73 -22.55
C THR A 53 -18.04 34.42 -23.42
N THR A 54 -17.12 33.66 -24.04
CA THR A 54 -16.67 33.90 -25.43
C THR A 54 -16.28 32.57 -26.08
N THR A 55 -16.95 32.30 -27.20
CA THR A 55 -16.94 31.07 -28.00
C THR A 55 -15.70 30.94 -28.89
N THR A 56 -15.12 29.74 -28.97
CA THR A 56 -14.48 29.19 -30.19
C THR A 56 -14.78 27.69 -30.26
N THR A 57 -15.17 27.25 -31.45
CA THR A 57 -15.85 25.98 -31.76
C THR A 57 -14.92 24.76 -31.77
N GLN A 58 -15.45 23.67 -31.20
CA GLN A 58 -14.93 22.33 -30.95
C GLN A 58 -14.72 21.42 -32.18
N VAL A 59 -13.84 20.42 -32.00
CA VAL A 59 -13.93 19.03 -32.53
C VAL A 59 -13.53 18.12 -31.35
N PRO A 60 -14.20 16.96 -31.13
CA PRO A 60 -14.64 16.52 -29.80
C PRO A 60 -13.57 15.82 -28.95
N ASP A 61 -13.58 16.19 -27.67
CA ASP A 61 -12.97 15.48 -26.54
C ASP A 61 -13.50 14.06 -26.43
N VAL A 62 -12.57 13.11 -26.32
CA VAL A 62 -12.85 11.79 -25.76
C VAL A 62 -12.78 11.95 -24.24
N THR A 63 -13.95 12.26 -23.68
CA THR A 63 -14.45 11.85 -22.37
C THR A 63 -13.42 11.80 -21.24
N ASP A 64 -13.24 12.96 -20.61
CA ASP A 64 -13.10 13.11 -19.16
C ASP A 64 -13.79 11.95 -18.41
N PRO A 65 -13.11 11.18 -17.53
CA PRO A 65 -13.82 10.28 -16.65
C PRO A 65 -14.75 11.17 -15.82
N GLY A 66 -16.04 10.87 -15.86
CA GLY A 66 -17.05 11.60 -15.11
C GLY A 66 -16.66 11.74 -13.63
N PRO A 67 -17.34 12.62 -12.86
CA PRO A 67 -17.02 12.83 -11.46
C PRO A 67 -16.85 11.47 -10.79
N ALA A 68 -15.67 11.25 -10.19
CA ALA A 68 -15.36 10.01 -9.49
C ALA A 68 -16.53 9.71 -8.55
N THR A 69 -17.33 8.72 -8.89
CA THR A 69 -18.27 8.17 -7.93
C THR A 69 -17.40 7.61 -6.82
N ASP A 70 -17.67 7.99 -5.58
CA ASP A 70 -17.01 7.38 -4.43
C ASP A 70 -17.29 5.87 -4.51
N GLN A 71 -16.28 5.09 -4.89
CA GLN A 71 -16.36 3.64 -5.06
C GLN A 71 -15.69 2.93 -3.89
N VAL A 72 -16.22 1.77 -3.53
CA VAL A 72 -15.62 0.88 -2.53
C VAL A 72 -15.48 -0.51 -3.12
N PHE A 73 -14.45 -1.23 -2.70
CA PHE A 73 -14.24 -2.62 -3.13
C PHE A 73 -15.03 -3.58 -2.24
N VAL A 74 -15.75 -4.51 -2.86
CA VAL A 74 -16.54 -5.57 -2.20
C VAL A 74 -16.19 -6.93 -2.77
N GLU A 75 -16.42 -7.98 -1.97
CA GLU A 75 -16.28 -9.37 -2.39
C GLU A 75 -17.53 -9.82 -3.15
N LEU A 76 -17.37 -10.25 -4.40
CA LEU A 76 -18.39 -11.00 -5.14
C LEU A 76 -17.99 -12.48 -5.17
N PHE A 77 -18.99 -13.35 -5.13
CA PHE A 77 -18.77 -14.80 -5.15
C PHE A 77 -19.28 -15.38 -6.47
N PHE A 78 -18.35 -15.85 -7.31
CA PHE A 78 -18.64 -16.52 -8.57
C PHE A 78 -18.39 -18.02 -8.47
N VAL A 79 -19.00 -18.79 -9.36
CA VAL A 79 -18.82 -20.25 -9.41
C VAL A 79 -17.50 -20.55 -10.12
N SER A 80 -16.62 -21.27 -9.43
CA SER A 80 -15.38 -21.84 -9.95
C SER A 80 -15.54 -23.36 -10.10
N ASP A 81 -14.96 -23.92 -11.16
CA ASP A 81 -14.98 -25.35 -11.50
C ASP A 81 -16.37 -26.04 -11.47
N GLY A 82 -17.44 -25.26 -11.49
CA GLY A 82 -18.83 -25.71 -11.37
C GLY A 82 -19.26 -26.18 -9.98
N VAL A 83 -18.37 -26.22 -8.99
CA VAL A 83 -18.62 -26.86 -7.68
C VAL A 83 -18.13 -26.05 -6.47
N SER A 84 -17.40 -24.96 -6.66
CA SER A 84 -16.89 -24.10 -5.60
C SER A 84 -17.26 -22.64 -5.85
N ALA A 85 -17.19 -21.81 -4.80
CA ALA A 85 -17.29 -20.36 -4.93
C ALA A 85 -15.90 -19.74 -4.83
N GLN A 86 -15.51 -18.94 -5.82
CA GLN A 86 -14.34 -18.09 -5.76
C GLN A 86 -14.75 -16.64 -5.48
N ARG A 87 -14.02 -16.02 -4.56
CA ARG A 87 -14.16 -14.61 -4.16
C ARG A 87 -13.39 -13.72 -5.15
N VAL A 88 -14.02 -12.64 -5.57
CA VAL A 88 -13.51 -11.66 -6.54
C VAL A 88 -13.77 -10.26 -6.00
N MET A 89 -12.77 -9.40 -5.96
CA MET A 89 -12.96 -8.00 -5.55
C MET A 89 -13.53 -7.17 -6.70
N ARG A 90 -14.54 -6.36 -6.40
CA ARG A 90 -15.16 -5.42 -7.35
C ARG A 90 -15.36 -4.06 -6.75
N ALA A 91 -14.99 -3.03 -7.50
CA ALA A 91 -15.40 -1.67 -7.21
C ALA A 91 -16.92 -1.54 -7.45
N VAL A 92 -17.62 -0.97 -6.47
CA VAL A 92 -19.04 -0.64 -6.56
C VAL A 92 -19.27 0.78 -6.06
N ASP A 93 -20.21 1.48 -6.67
CA ASP A 93 -20.50 2.87 -6.30
C ASP A 93 -21.10 2.99 -4.88
N THR A 94 -20.91 4.14 -4.27
CA THR A 94 -21.62 4.58 -3.05
C THR A 94 -22.60 5.72 -3.39
N PRO A 95 -23.70 5.90 -2.61
CA PRO A 95 -24.17 5.08 -1.50
C PRO A 95 -24.84 3.76 -1.97
N ALA A 96 -25.34 2.95 -1.02
CA ALA A 96 -26.02 1.67 -1.25
C ALA A 96 -25.12 0.50 -1.73
N VAL A 97 -23.93 0.39 -1.15
CA VAL A 97 -22.89 -0.61 -1.43
C VAL A 97 -23.43 -2.04 -1.59
N ALA A 98 -24.26 -2.52 -0.66
CA ALA A 98 -24.80 -3.89 -0.74
C ALA A 98 -25.73 -4.12 -1.93
N ALA A 99 -26.52 -3.12 -2.32
CA ALA A 99 -27.37 -3.20 -3.50
C ALA A 99 -26.54 -3.16 -4.78
N ASN A 100 -25.48 -2.33 -4.82
CA ASN A 100 -24.57 -2.26 -5.95
C ASN A 100 -23.74 -3.56 -6.10
N ALA A 101 -23.29 -4.15 -4.99
CA ALA A 101 -22.65 -5.47 -4.98
C ALA A 101 -23.52 -6.55 -5.64
N LEU A 102 -24.83 -6.57 -5.33
CA LEU A 102 -25.75 -7.50 -5.97
C LEU A 102 -25.97 -7.21 -7.45
N ARG A 103 -26.04 -5.94 -7.86
CA ARG A 103 -26.15 -5.59 -9.29
C ARG A 103 -24.93 -6.07 -10.06
N THR A 104 -23.74 -5.80 -9.56
CA THR A 104 -22.49 -6.27 -10.17
C THR A 104 -22.37 -7.79 -10.15
N LEU A 105 -22.88 -8.47 -9.11
CA LEU A 105 -22.95 -9.94 -9.09
C LEU A 105 -23.89 -10.49 -10.18
N ILE A 106 -25.04 -9.85 -10.39
CA ILE A 106 -26.05 -10.21 -11.40
C ILE A 106 -25.50 -9.99 -12.82
N GLU A 107 -24.74 -8.91 -13.05
CA GLU A 107 -24.03 -8.68 -14.31
C GLU A 107 -23.09 -9.83 -14.68
N GLY A 108 -22.57 -10.54 -13.67
CA GLY A 108 -21.78 -11.74 -13.83
C GLY A 108 -20.27 -11.48 -13.95
N PRO A 109 -19.48 -12.53 -14.14
CA PRO A 109 -18.03 -12.42 -14.28
C PRO A 109 -17.63 -11.68 -15.56
N THR A 110 -16.54 -10.91 -15.49
CA THR A 110 -15.97 -10.21 -16.66
C THR A 110 -15.42 -11.21 -17.68
N SER A 111 -15.03 -10.73 -18.87
CA SER A 111 -14.34 -11.59 -19.84
C SER A 111 -13.07 -12.22 -19.28
N VAL A 112 -12.25 -11.42 -18.58
CA VAL A 112 -10.98 -11.87 -17.99
C VAL A 112 -11.22 -13.00 -16.96
N GLU A 113 -12.26 -12.87 -16.15
CA GLU A 113 -12.61 -13.88 -15.16
C GLU A 113 -13.20 -15.14 -15.75
N ARG A 114 -14.01 -15.00 -16.80
CA ARG A 114 -14.50 -16.15 -17.56
C ARG A 114 -13.34 -16.92 -18.19
N ASP A 115 -12.34 -16.21 -18.71
CA ASP A 115 -11.11 -16.82 -19.23
C ASP A 115 -10.29 -17.49 -18.12
N ALA A 116 -10.41 -17.02 -16.87
CA ALA A 116 -9.85 -17.63 -15.66
C ALA A 116 -10.70 -18.78 -15.08
N GLY A 117 -11.77 -19.21 -15.77
CA GLY A 117 -12.61 -20.34 -15.35
C GLY A 117 -13.79 -19.97 -14.46
N LEU A 118 -14.01 -18.68 -14.18
CA LEU A 118 -15.16 -18.22 -13.39
C LEU A 118 -16.44 -18.18 -14.20
N SER A 119 -17.53 -18.54 -13.55
CA SER A 119 -18.87 -18.57 -14.13
C SER A 119 -19.90 -18.05 -13.12
N THR A 120 -21.13 -17.80 -13.58
CA THR A 120 -22.25 -17.48 -12.69
C THR A 120 -23.39 -18.45 -12.92
N SER A 121 -24.05 -18.84 -11.82
CA SER A 121 -25.31 -19.59 -11.90
C SER A 121 -26.53 -18.68 -11.95
N ILE A 122 -26.36 -17.36 -11.81
CA ILE A 122 -27.42 -16.36 -11.88
C ILE A 122 -27.85 -16.17 -13.34
N PRO A 123 -29.16 -16.29 -13.67
CA PRO A 123 -29.66 -16.03 -15.02
C PRO A 123 -29.45 -14.57 -15.42
N ALA A 124 -28.98 -14.34 -16.66
CA ALA A 124 -28.62 -13.01 -17.15
C ALA A 124 -29.76 -11.98 -17.13
N ASP A 125 -31.01 -12.45 -17.22
CA ASP A 125 -32.21 -11.58 -17.20
C ASP A 125 -32.72 -11.30 -15.78
N THR A 126 -31.99 -11.73 -14.73
CA THR A 126 -32.35 -11.43 -13.34
C THR A 126 -32.24 -9.94 -13.06
N LEU A 127 -33.22 -9.36 -12.36
CA LEU A 127 -33.18 -7.98 -11.89
C LEU A 127 -33.22 -7.91 -10.36
N LEU A 128 -32.47 -6.98 -9.77
CA LEU A 128 -32.63 -6.58 -8.37
C LEU A 128 -33.80 -5.60 -8.24
N LEU A 129 -34.90 -6.04 -7.63
CA LEU A 129 -36.10 -5.24 -7.41
C LEU A 129 -36.05 -4.45 -6.10
N GLY A 130 -35.39 -5.00 -5.08
CA GLY A 130 -35.24 -4.34 -3.78
C GLY A 130 -34.27 -5.04 -2.85
N LEU A 131 -33.69 -4.27 -1.94
CA LEU A 131 -32.87 -4.77 -0.84
C LEU A 131 -33.17 -3.94 0.41
N THR A 132 -33.46 -4.62 1.53
CA THR A 132 -33.63 -4.00 2.84
C THR A 132 -32.81 -4.76 3.87
N ILE A 133 -32.04 -4.05 4.70
CA ILE A 133 -31.21 -4.65 5.74
C ILE A 133 -31.64 -4.07 7.08
N GLU A 134 -32.20 -4.92 7.94
CA GLU A 134 -32.68 -4.54 9.26
C GLU A 134 -32.39 -5.66 10.26
N ASN A 135 -31.79 -5.33 11.41
CA ASN A 135 -31.55 -6.26 12.52
C ASN A 135 -30.81 -7.56 12.11
N GLY A 136 -29.78 -7.47 11.26
CA GLY A 136 -29.04 -8.66 10.79
C GLY A 136 -29.69 -9.41 9.63
N LEU A 137 -30.91 -9.01 9.21
CA LEU A 137 -31.64 -9.68 8.12
C LEU A 137 -31.62 -8.84 6.85
N ALA A 138 -31.04 -9.38 5.77
CA ALA A 138 -31.15 -8.84 4.43
C ALA A 138 -32.34 -9.47 3.70
N THR A 139 -33.40 -8.69 3.45
CA THR A 139 -34.49 -9.10 2.56
C THR A 139 -34.17 -8.66 1.14
N VAL A 140 -33.88 -9.61 0.26
CA VAL A 140 -33.56 -9.39 -1.15
C VAL A 140 -34.75 -9.77 -2.02
N ASP A 141 -35.20 -8.85 -2.87
CA ASP A 141 -36.28 -9.05 -3.83
C ASP A 141 -35.70 -9.05 -5.25
N LEU A 142 -35.85 -10.17 -5.94
CA LEU A 142 -35.33 -10.41 -7.28
C LEU A 142 -36.49 -10.64 -8.26
N SER A 143 -36.26 -10.44 -9.56
CA SER A 143 -37.26 -10.78 -10.58
C SER A 143 -37.41 -12.30 -10.73
N ARG A 144 -38.58 -12.74 -11.21
CA ARG A 144 -38.89 -14.17 -11.38
C ARG A 144 -37.85 -14.93 -12.21
N GLU A 145 -37.16 -14.29 -13.14
CA GLU A 145 -36.10 -14.89 -13.96
C GLU A 145 -35.02 -15.58 -13.12
N PHE A 146 -34.78 -15.13 -11.89
CA PHE A 146 -33.83 -15.74 -10.97
C PHE A 146 -34.15 -17.22 -10.66
N GLU A 147 -35.41 -17.64 -10.71
CA GLU A 147 -35.84 -19.02 -10.43
C GLU A 147 -35.72 -19.95 -11.66
N VAL A 148 -35.41 -19.39 -12.83
CA VAL A 148 -35.49 -20.10 -14.11
C VAL A 148 -34.15 -20.79 -14.45
N GLY A 149 -34.24 -22.04 -14.91
CA GLY A 149 -33.17 -22.76 -15.58
C GLY A 149 -32.08 -23.35 -14.66
N GLY A 150 -31.39 -24.37 -15.17
CA GLY A 150 -30.36 -25.13 -14.44
C GLY A 150 -30.93 -26.31 -13.67
N GLY A 151 -30.06 -27.26 -13.30
CA GLY A 151 -30.41 -28.35 -12.38
C GLY A 151 -30.30 -27.92 -10.92
N SER A 152 -30.65 -28.83 -10.00
CA SER A 152 -30.72 -28.53 -8.55
C SER A 152 -29.42 -27.91 -7.98
N LEU A 153 -28.24 -28.31 -8.50
CA LEU A 153 -26.96 -27.70 -8.11
C LEU A 153 -26.86 -26.22 -8.53
N ASN A 154 -27.19 -25.86 -9.78
CA ASN A 154 -27.13 -24.47 -10.25
C ASN A 154 -28.13 -23.56 -9.52
N ILE A 155 -29.27 -24.13 -9.11
CA ILE A 155 -30.27 -23.43 -8.29
C ILE A 155 -29.71 -23.13 -6.89
N LEU A 156 -29.02 -24.09 -6.26
CA LEU A 156 -28.40 -23.86 -4.97
C LEU A 156 -27.16 -22.95 -5.08
N SER A 157 -26.37 -23.07 -6.14
CA SER A 157 -25.20 -22.24 -6.39
C SER A 157 -25.56 -20.77 -6.53
N ARG A 158 -26.61 -20.40 -7.30
CA ARG A 158 -27.01 -18.99 -7.42
C ARG A 158 -27.51 -18.40 -6.10
N LEU A 159 -28.19 -19.19 -5.28
CA LEU A 159 -28.59 -18.78 -3.92
C LEU A 159 -27.34 -18.54 -3.06
N ALA A 160 -26.37 -19.47 -3.11
CA ALA A 160 -25.11 -19.34 -2.39
C ALA A 160 -24.34 -18.08 -2.79
N GLN A 161 -24.25 -17.76 -4.09
CA GLN A 161 -23.58 -16.56 -4.59
C GLN A 161 -24.17 -15.27 -3.97
N VAL A 162 -25.50 -15.16 -3.94
CA VAL A 162 -26.20 -14.01 -3.32
C VAL A 162 -25.95 -13.96 -1.82
N VAL A 163 -26.09 -15.10 -1.13
CA VAL A 163 -25.91 -15.18 0.33
C VAL A 163 -24.49 -14.86 0.74
N TYR A 164 -23.48 -15.39 0.06
CA TYR A 164 -22.07 -15.11 0.34
C TYR A 164 -21.73 -13.65 0.11
N THR A 165 -22.28 -13.06 -0.95
CA THR A 165 -22.08 -11.64 -1.27
C THR A 165 -22.75 -10.74 -0.23
N LEU A 166 -23.96 -11.05 0.24
CA LEU A 166 -24.64 -10.22 1.25
C LEU A 166 -24.06 -10.39 2.66
N THR A 167 -23.71 -11.61 3.04
CA THR A 167 -23.14 -11.92 4.36
C THR A 167 -21.66 -11.52 4.50
N GLN A 168 -21.07 -10.89 3.48
CA GLN A 168 -19.78 -10.19 3.64
C GLN A 168 -19.92 -8.96 4.54
N PHE A 169 -21.11 -8.34 4.55
CA PHE A 169 -21.36 -7.12 5.29
C PHE A 169 -21.62 -7.49 6.76
N PRO A 170 -20.89 -6.90 7.73
CA PRO A 170 -21.04 -7.24 9.16
C PRO A 170 -22.45 -7.01 9.74
N THR A 171 -23.30 -6.28 9.01
CA THR A 171 -24.69 -5.98 9.39
C THR A 171 -25.70 -7.01 8.86
N VAL A 172 -25.24 -8.06 8.17
CA VAL A 172 -26.07 -9.11 7.56
C VAL A 172 -25.63 -10.49 8.04
N ASP A 173 -26.44 -11.11 8.87
CA ASP A 173 -26.28 -12.49 9.36
C ASP A 173 -27.06 -13.49 8.50
N GLU A 174 -28.24 -13.09 8.02
CA GLU A 174 -29.20 -13.94 7.32
C GLU A 174 -29.79 -13.23 6.10
N VAL A 175 -30.22 -14.02 5.11
CA VAL A 175 -30.83 -13.53 3.87
C VAL A 175 -32.21 -14.14 3.69
N LEU A 176 -33.22 -13.31 3.45
CA LEU A 176 -34.57 -13.72 3.08
C LEU A 176 -34.84 -13.37 1.62
N PHE A 177 -35.24 -14.35 0.83
CA PHE A 177 -35.52 -14.18 -0.60
C PHE A 177 -36.99 -13.85 -0.88
N ARG A 178 -37.21 -12.93 -1.82
CA ARG A 178 -38.50 -12.63 -2.45
C ARG A 178 -38.36 -12.65 -3.98
N LEU A 179 -39.45 -13.01 -4.64
CA LEU A 179 -39.58 -12.94 -6.09
C LEU A 179 -40.82 -12.14 -6.48
N ASP A 180 -40.63 -11.11 -7.30
CA ASP A 180 -41.68 -10.14 -7.68
C ASP A 180 -42.46 -9.60 -6.45
N GLY A 181 -41.75 -9.29 -5.35
CA GLY A 181 -42.34 -8.78 -4.11
C GLY A 181 -43.05 -9.82 -3.25
N LYS A 182 -43.05 -11.10 -3.63
CA LYS A 182 -43.70 -12.19 -2.87
C LYS A 182 -42.68 -13.06 -2.13
N PRO A 183 -42.97 -13.48 -0.88
CA PRO A 183 -42.18 -14.51 -0.21
C PRO A 183 -42.12 -15.80 -1.03
N VAL A 184 -40.98 -16.47 -1.03
CA VAL A 184 -40.80 -17.76 -1.71
C VAL A 184 -40.70 -18.88 -0.69
N GLU A 185 -41.74 -19.70 -0.56
CA GLU A 185 -41.68 -20.90 0.30
C GLU A 185 -40.97 -22.06 -0.42
N VAL A 186 -41.21 -22.20 -1.72
CA VAL A 186 -40.59 -23.21 -2.58
C VAL A 186 -39.98 -22.51 -3.79
N PHE A 187 -38.67 -22.59 -3.90
CA PHE A 187 -37.88 -21.96 -4.95
C PHE A 187 -37.59 -22.97 -6.05
N SER A 188 -37.96 -22.60 -7.29
CA SER A 188 -37.85 -23.41 -8.52
C SER A 188 -38.69 -24.71 -8.55
N GLY A 189 -38.74 -25.34 -9.73
CA GLY A 189 -39.40 -26.64 -9.93
C GLY A 189 -38.70 -27.83 -9.22
N GLU A 190 -37.52 -27.62 -8.66
CA GLU A 190 -36.73 -28.64 -7.95
C GLU A 190 -37.12 -28.77 -6.47
N GLY A 191 -37.97 -27.88 -5.94
CA GLY A 191 -38.52 -28.01 -4.59
C GLY A 191 -37.61 -27.52 -3.46
N VAL A 192 -36.71 -26.56 -3.71
CA VAL A 192 -35.85 -25.97 -2.67
C VAL A 192 -36.71 -25.16 -1.70
N VAL A 193 -36.66 -25.45 -0.41
CA VAL A 193 -37.48 -24.75 0.60
C VAL A 193 -36.75 -23.49 1.07
N LEU A 194 -37.34 -22.31 0.86
CA LEU A 194 -36.82 -20.99 1.25
C LEU A 194 -37.78 -20.21 2.18
N GLY A 195 -38.69 -20.90 2.86
CA GLY A 195 -39.70 -20.28 3.72
C GLY A 195 -39.13 -19.52 4.92
N ASP A 196 -37.89 -19.78 5.30
CA ASP A 196 -37.18 -19.12 6.41
C ASP A 196 -35.88 -18.43 5.89
N PRO A 197 -35.36 -17.41 6.59
CA PRO A 197 -34.06 -16.81 6.28
C PRO A 197 -32.93 -17.86 6.28
N VAL A 198 -32.01 -17.71 5.33
CA VAL A 198 -30.86 -18.61 5.14
C VAL A 198 -29.55 -17.93 5.51
N ARG A 199 -28.59 -18.72 5.96
CA ARG A 199 -27.26 -18.28 6.42
C ARG A 199 -26.17 -18.67 5.45
N ARG A 200 -25.03 -18.00 5.59
CA ARG A 200 -23.77 -18.37 4.94
C ARG A 200 -23.41 -19.85 5.16
N SER A 201 -23.60 -20.36 6.37
CA SER A 201 -23.27 -21.75 6.71
C SER A 201 -24.10 -22.79 5.96
N ASP A 202 -25.31 -22.43 5.54
CA ASP A 202 -26.25 -23.38 4.91
C ASP A 202 -25.76 -23.82 3.53
N TYR A 203 -24.88 -23.02 2.91
CA TYR A 203 -24.32 -23.27 1.59
C TYR A 203 -22.88 -23.81 1.64
N ALA A 204 -22.26 -23.89 2.81
CA ALA A 204 -20.83 -24.22 2.95
C ALA A 204 -20.47 -25.61 2.37
N THR A 205 -21.40 -26.57 2.39
CA THR A 205 -21.20 -27.91 1.79
C THR A 205 -21.72 -28.04 0.37
N ILE A 206 -22.49 -27.06 -0.10
CA ILE A 206 -23.11 -27.05 -1.43
C ILE A 206 -22.18 -26.38 -2.43
N LEU A 207 -21.74 -25.16 -2.10
CA LEU A 207 -20.81 -24.36 -2.88
C LEU A 207 -19.71 -23.89 -1.93
N PRO A 208 -18.77 -24.77 -1.53
CA PRO A 208 -17.68 -24.39 -0.63
C PRO A 208 -16.91 -23.21 -1.21
N ILE A 209 -16.65 -22.21 -0.37
CA ILE A 209 -15.81 -21.08 -0.74
C ILE A 209 -14.37 -21.59 -0.80
N GLU A 210 -13.73 -21.45 -1.96
CA GLU A 210 -12.33 -21.79 -2.12
C GLU A 210 -11.51 -21.02 -1.08
N PRO A 211 -10.59 -21.69 -0.37
CA PRO A 211 -9.69 -20.98 0.52
C PRO A 211 -9.04 -19.83 -0.25
N LYS A 212 -8.85 -18.66 0.41
CA LYS A 212 -8.06 -17.56 -0.17
C LYS A 212 -6.77 -18.23 -0.67
N PRO A 213 -6.37 -18.04 -1.95
CA PRO A 213 -5.21 -18.74 -2.48
C PRO A 213 -4.10 -18.58 -1.45
N ASP A 214 -3.60 -19.71 -0.98
CA ASP A 214 -2.53 -19.72 -0.01
C ASP A 214 -1.34 -19.04 -0.68
N ASN A 215 -0.90 -17.90 -0.13
CA ASN A 215 0.19 -17.09 -0.68
C ASN A 215 1.55 -17.84 -0.69
N THR A 216 1.59 -19.13 -0.37
CA THR A 216 2.80 -19.93 -0.13
C THR A 216 3.43 -20.58 -1.38
N VAL A 217 2.97 -20.29 -2.61
CA VAL A 217 3.60 -20.86 -3.83
C VAL A 217 3.77 -19.87 -4.99
N ALA A 218 3.69 -18.55 -4.73
CA ALA A 218 4.10 -17.59 -5.75
C ALA A 218 5.59 -17.81 -6.08
N LYS A 219 5.96 -17.83 -7.36
CA LYS A 219 7.37 -17.99 -7.74
C LYS A 219 8.12 -16.70 -7.41
N VAL A 220 9.26 -16.84 -6.74
CA VAL A 220 10.26 -15.78 -6.63
C VAL A 220 10.99 -15.67 -7.98
N TRP A 221 10.91 -14.49 -8.60
CA TRP A 221 11.56 -14.17 -9.85
C TRP A 221 12.84 -13.38 -9.59
N HIS A 222 13.93 -13.89 -10.15
CA HIS A 222 15.20 -13.17 -10.27
C HIS A 222 15.28 -12.51 -11.65
N GLN A 223 16.30 -11.66 -11.87
CA GLN A 223 16.45 -10.94 -13.14
C GLN A 223 16.41 -11.85 -14.38
N THR A 224 16.94 -13.06 -14.29
CA THR A 224 16.97 -14.05 -15.40
C THR A 224 15.60 -14.64 -15.73
N ASP A 225 14.63 -14.53 -14.82
CA ASP A 225 13.27 -14.98 -15.06
C ASP A 225 12.45 -13.92 -15.80
N LEU A 226 12.80 -12.65 -15.68
CA LEU A 226 12.03 -11.50 -16.18
C LEU A 226 12.22 -11.24 -17.69
N PRO A 227 11.29 -10.50 -18.32
CA PRO A 227 11.46 -10.04 -19.70
C PRO A 227 12.80 -9.29 -19.93
N ASP A 228 13.38 -9.46 -21.13
CA ASP A 228 14.64 -8.82 -21.49
C ASP A 228 14.50 -7.29 -21.60
N THR A 229 15.36 -6.58 -20.87
CA THR A 229 15.35 -5.12 -20.77
C THR A 229 16.32 -4.44 -21.75
N THR A 230 17.17 -5.19 -22.45
CA THR A 230 18.31 -4.68 -23.24
C THR A 230 17.90 -3.69 -24.34
N SER A 231 16.70 -3.85 -24.90
CA SER A 231 16.18 -3.00 -25.99
C SER A 231 15.12 -2.00 -25.55
N VAL A 232 14.87 -1.90 -24.25
CA VAL A 232 13.81 -1.06 -23.67
C VAL A 232 14.37 0.30 -23.30
N ALA A 233 13.64 1.37 -23.63
CA ALA A 233 14.03 2.72 -23.25
C ALA A 233 14.08 2.86 -21.72
N GLY A 234 15.13 3.47 -21.18
CA GLY A 234 15.34 3.61 -19.73
C GLY A 234 14.18 4.27 -18.98
N SER A 235 13.42 5.16 -19.62
CA SER A 235 12.21 5.77 -19.04
C SER A 235 11.10 4.76 -18.72
N LYS A 236 11.09 3.59 -19.36
CA LYS A 236 10.17 2.49 -19.06
C LYS A 236 10.73 1.47 -18.09
N LEU A 237 11.99 1.62 -17.67
CA LEU A 237 12.63 0.69 -16.74
C LEU A 237 12.52 1.23 -15.32
N SER A 238 12.22 0.32 -14.40
CA SER A 238 12.28 0.59 -12.97
C SER A 238 12.98 -0.54 -12.25
N ARG A 239 13.65 -0.21 -11.17
CA ARG A 239 14.32 -1.16 -10.28
C ARG A 239 13.48 -1.39 -9.03
N VAL A 240 13.42 -2.63 -8.55
CA VAL A 240 12.81 -2.93 -7.24
C VAL A 240 13.73 -2.39 -6.14
N ALA A 241 13.24 -1.42 -5.38
CA ALA A 241 13.99 -0.70 -4.35
C ALA A 241 13.16 -0.59 -3.05
N LEU A 242 13.79 -0.19 -1.94
CA LEU A 242 13.15 -0.07 -0.62
C LEU A 242 12.57 -1.40 -0.08
N VAL A 243 13.12 -2.53 -0.52
CA VAL A 243 12.80 -3.87 -0.05
C VAL A 243 14.01 -4.41 0.69
N GLU A 244 13.80 -4.98 1.88
CA GLU A 244 14.85 -5.59 2.70
C GLU A 244 15.51 -6.78 1.99
N GLU A 245 16.75 -7.13 2.36
CA GLU A 245 17.56 -8.17 1.70
C GLU A 245 16.86 -9.52 1.62
N ASP A 246 16.19 -9.92 2.70
CA ASP A 246 15.50 -11.19 2.83
C ASP A 246 13.99 -11.11 2.49
N ASP A 247 13.53 -9.99 1.93
CA ASP A 247 12.13 -9.78 1.55
C ASP A 247 11.95 -9.64 0.02
N VAL A 248 10.70 -9.52 -0.41
CA VAL A 248 10.29 -9.52 -1.80
C VAL A 248 9.16 -8.53 -2.06
N LEU A 249 9.15 -7.97 -3.26
CA LEU A 249 8.02 -7.18 -3.75
C LEU A 249 6.97 -8.10 -4.37
N ASN A 250 5.77 -8.09 -3.79
CA ASN A 250 4.64 -8.86 -4.29
C ASN A 250 4.08 -8.31 -5.60
N VAL A 251 3.97 -9.19 -6.60
CA VAL A 251 3.28 -8.94 -7.87
C VAL A 251 1.86 -9.49 -7.76
N ARG A 252 0.88 -8.65 -8.07
CA ARG A 252 -0.53 -8.91 -7.80
C ARG A 252 -1.39 -8.87 -9.06
N GLN A 253 -2.46 -9.65 -9.02
CA GLN A 253 -3.41 -9.73 -10.13
C GLN A 253 -4.09 -8.38 -10.43
N ASP A 254 -4.40 -7.62 -9.39
CA ASP A 254 -5.08 -6.32 -9.43
C ASP A 254 -4.32 -5.29 -8.57
N PRO A 255 -4.51 -3.97 -8.78
CA PRO A 255 -3.79 -2.90 -8.08
C PRO A 255 -4.32 -2.68 -6.65
N THR A 256 -4.26 -3.71 -5.82
CA THR A 256 -4.65 -3.65 -4.41
C THR A 256 -3.91 -4.70 -3.58
N ALA A 257 -3.61 -4.37 -2.32
CA ALA A 257 -2.88 -5.26 -1.42
C ALA A 257 -3.66 -6.54 -1.07
N GLU A 258 -4.97 -6.55 -1.29
CA GLU A 258 -5.81 -7.75 -1.09
C GLU A 258 -5.85 -8.69 -2.29
N SER A 259 -5.37 -8.23 -3.45
CA SER A 259 -5.40 -9.03 -4.68
C SER A 259 -4.42 -10.20 -4.61
N PRO A 260 -4.75 -11.38 -5.19
CA PRO A 260 -3.88 -12.55 -5.21
C PRO A 260 -2.46 -12.22 -5.67
N ILE A 261 -1.48 -12.81 -4.99
CA ILE A 261 -0.06 -12.71 -5.36
C ILE A 261 0.20 -13.74 -6.47
N LEU A 262 0.70 -13.28 -7.61
CA LEU A 262 1.01 -14.09 -8.79
C LEU A 262 2.51 -14.38 -8.94
N GLY A 263 3.34 -13.56 -8.30
CA GLY A 263 4.79 -13.68 -8.29
C GLY A 263 5.40 -12.77 -7.24
N MET A 264 6.69 -12.96 -7.00
CA MET A 264 7.46 -12.19 -6.03
C MET A 264 8.76 -11.75 -6.70
N LEU A 265 9.15 -10.49 -6.55
CA LEU A 265 10.37 -9.94 -7.11
C LEU A 265 11.39 -9.76 -5.99
N VAL A 266 12.60 -10.29 -6.18
CA VAL A 266 13.70 -9.97 -5.26
C VAL A 266 14.15 -8.51 -5.42
N PRO A 267 14.83 -7.93 -4.42
CA PRO A 267 15.41 -6.59 -4.54
C PRO A 267 16.34 -6.46 -5.75
N ASP A 268 16.57 -5.21 -6.18
CA ASP A 268 17.50 -4.82 -7.25
C ASP A 268 17.14 -5.28 -8.69
N VAL A 269 16.16 -6.17 -8.88
CA VAL A 269 15.72 -6.56 -10.23
C VAL A 269 15.10 -5.40 -11.00
N VAL A 270 15.34 -5.38 -12.30
CA VAL A 270 14.80 -4.38 -13.23
C VAL A 270 13.58 -4.94 -13.95
N VAL A 271 12.47 -4.19 -13.86
CA VAL A 271 11.18 -4.48 -14.49
C VAL A 271 10.87 -3.49 -15.60
N ILE A 272 10.06 -3.92 -16.57
CA ILE A 272 9.52 -3.06 -17.62
C ILE A 272 8.15 -2.56 -17.18
N ARG A 273 7.98 -1.24 -17.06
CA ARG A 273 6.70 -0.60 -16.81
C ARG A 273 5.89 -0.49 -18.10
N THR A 274 4.61 -0.83 -18.03
CA THR A 274 3.69 -0.62 -19.17
C THR A 274 3.31 0.86 -19.33
N GLY A 275 3.40 1.61 -18.23
CA GLY A 275 2.97 3.01 -18.11
C GLY A 275 1.54 3.15 -17.55
N LEU A 276 0.84 2.05 -17.30
CA LEU A 276 -0.43 2.07 -16.59
C LEU A 276 -0.20 2.18 -15.09
N GLN A 277 -0.92 3.13 -14.47
CA GLN A 277 -0.91 3.38 -13.05
C GLN A 277 -2.34 3.48 -12.53
N GLU A 278 -2.58 2.96 -11.35
CA GLU A 278 -3.86 3.08 -10.65
C GLU A 278 -3.64 3.50 -9.20
N VAL A 279 -4.54 4.32 -8.66
CA VAL A 279 -4.51 4.75 -7.27
C VAL A 279 -5.57 3.98 -6.51
N THR A 280 -5.14 3.16 -5.56
CA THR A 280 -6.05 2.38 -4.70
C THR A 280 -5.72 2.65 -3.25
N GLY A 281 -6.67 3.24 -2.52
CA GLY A 281 -6.43 3.75 -1.17
C GLY A 281 -5.42 4.89 -1.19
N SER A 282 -4.34 4.76 -0.41
CA SER A 282 -3.24 5.72 -0.35
C SER A 282 -2.02 5.30 -1.18
N SER A 283 -2.13 4.25 -1.98
CA SER A 283 -1.01 3.68 -2.74
C SER A 283 -1.21 3.88 -4.23
N ILE A 284 -0.10 4.20 -4.90
CA ILE A 284 0.00 4.17 -6.36
C ILE A 284 0.48 2.77 -6.73
N TRP A 285 -0.25 2.12 -7.61
CA TRP A 285 0.08 0.83 -8.18
C TRP A 285 0.53 1.02 -9.61
N GLU A 286 1.60 0.33 -10.00
CA GLU A 286 2.14 0.37 -11.35
C GLU A 286 2.05 -1.01 -11.99
N GLN A 287 1.61 -1.04 -13.24
CA GLN A 287 1.59 -2.28 -13.99
C GLN A 287 2.94 -2.52 -14.67
N ILE A 288 3.45 -3.74 -14.51
CA ILE A 288 4.73 -4.20 -15.03
C ILE A 288 4.57 -5.42 -15.92
N GLU A 289 5.52 -5.62 -16.83
CA GLU A 289 5.62 -6.86 -17.61
C GLU A 289 6.32 -7.96 -16.79
N THR A 290 5.75 -9.16 -16.83
CA THR A 290 6.24 -10.34 -16.10
C THR A 290 6.24 -11.56 -17.02
N PRO A 291 6.82 -12.70 -16.59
CA PRO A 291 6.81 -13.94 -17.38
C PRO A 291 5.42 -14.51 -17.61
N LEU A 292 4.44 -14.14 -16.78
CA LEU A 292 3.06 -14.63 -16.83
C LEU A 292 2.09 -13.65 -17.50
N GLY A 293 2.54 -12.45 -17.87
CA GLY A 293 1.68 -11.37 -18.38
C GLY A 293 1.95 -10.03 -17.70
N GLN A 294 1.00 -9.11 -17.78
CA GLN A 294 1.10 -7.78 -17.19
C GLN A 294 0.31 -7.71 -15.89
N PHE A 295 0.98 -7.34 -14.80
CA PHE A 295 0.43 -7.40 -13.45
C PHE A 295 0.92 -6.22 -12.60
N TRP A 296 0.37 -6.08 -11.39
CA TRP A 296 0.50 -4.88 -10.59
C TRP A 296 1.49 -5.05 -9.45
N VAL A 297 2.29 -4.02 -9.21
CA VAL A 297 3.13 -3.88 -8.02
C VAL A 297 2.84 -2.53 -7.37
N ASN A 298 3.13 -2.41 -6.07
CA ASN A 298 3.05 -1.12 -5.41
C ASN A 298 4.22 -0.24 -5.92
N GLY A 299 3.88 0.87 -6.59
CA GLY A 299 4.84 1.77 -7.25
C GLY A 299 5.81 2.44 -6.30
N ARG A 300 5.49 2.46 -5.00
CA ARG A 300 6.43 2.91 -3.96
C ARG A 300 7.76 2.16 -4.01
N PHE A 301 7.76 0.88 -4.38
CA PHE A 301 8.96 0.04 -4.40
C PHE A 301 9.65 0.02 -5.78
N LEU A 302 9.28 0.93 -6.68
CA LEU A 302 9.91 1.07 -8.00
C LEU A 302 10.73 2.35 -8.07
N ALA A 303 12.05 2.23 -8.20
CA ALA A 303 12.96 3.36 -8.45
C ALA A 303 13.25 3.53 -9.94
N ALA A 304 13.62 4.73 -10.37
CA ALA A 304 14.05 4.97 -11.74
C ALA A 304 15.44 4.33 -12.01
N VAL A 305 15.62 3.77 -13.21
CA VAL A 305 16.94 3.29 -13.64
C VAL A 305 17.70 4.42 -14.33
N VAL A 306 18.70 4.98 -13.63
CA VAL A 306 19.59 6.03 -14.15
C VAL A 306 21.03 5.54 -14.03
N SER A 307 21.78 5.56 -15.14
CA SER A 307 23.19 5.16 -15.15
C SER A 307 24.08 6.17 -14.44
N ASP A 308 25.21 5.71 -13.90
CA ASP A 308 26.24 6.56 -13.28
C ASP A 308 26.64 7.75 -14.15
N GLU A 309 26.82 7.53 -15.46
CA GLU A 309 27.19 8.61 -16.40
C GLU A 309 26.09 9.68 -16.51
N ASN A 310 24.82 9.26 -16.61
CA ASN A 310 23.70 10.19 -16.71
C ASN A 310 23.46 10.92 -15.39
N PHE A 311 23.60 10.21 -14.26
CA PHE A 311 23.48 10.80 -12.93
C PHE A 311 24.59 11.82 -12.68
N ALA A 312 25.84 11.45 -12.94
CA ALA A 312 27.00 12.31 -12.71
C ALA A 312 27.04 13.54 -13.63
N SER A 313 26.42 13.46 -14.80
CA SER A 313 26.36 14.59 -15.75
C SER A 313 25.13 15.49 -15.59
N ASP A 314 24.17 15.13 -14.73
CA ASP A 314 22.96 15.92 -14.51
C ASP A 314 23.23 17.10 -13.56
N PRO A 315 23.21 18.36 -14.04
CA PRO A 315 23.52 19.53 -13.22
C PRO A 315 22.46 19.79 -12.14
N ARG A 316 21.29 19.16 -12.20
CA ARG A 316 20.23 19.31 -11.20
C ARG A 316 20.55 18.55 -9.91
N VAL A 317 21.42 17.54 -9.96
CA VAL A 317 21.81 16.74 -8.80
C VAL A 317 22.60 17.57 -7.78
N PRO A 318 23.71 18.26 -8.12
CA PRO A 318 24.36 19.15 -7.15
C PRO A 318 23.43 20.31 -6.72
N GLY A 319 22.64 20.85 -7.65
CA GLY A 319 21.64 21.89 -7.31
C GLY A 319 20.52 21.40 -6.37
N LEU A 320 20.29 20.08 -6.26
CA LEU A 320 19.35 19.51 -5.30
C LEU A 320 19.91 19.61 -3.88
N LEU A 321 21.21 19.33 -3.68
CA LEU A 321 21.88 19.45 -2.39
C LEU A 321 21.92 20.91 -1.92
N ASP A 322 22.25 21.85 -2.81
CA ASP A 322 22.20 23.30 -2.51
C ASP A 322 20.81 23.73 -2.03
N ARG A 323 19.75 23.25 -2.70
CA ARG A 323 18.37 23.55 -2.32
C ARG A 323 17.99 22.91 -0.99
N PHE A 324 18.41 21.66 -0.76
CA PHE A 324 18.19 20.97 0.51
C PHE A 324 18.85 21.73 1.66
N ALA A 325 20.14 22.08 1.53
CA ALA A 325 20.88 22.89 2.50
C ALA A 325 20.20 24.24 2.78
N ALA A 326 19.75 24.94 1.72
CA ALA A 326 19.05 26.21 1.89
C ALA A 326 17.69 26.06 2.63
N ILE A 327 16.94 24.99 2.37
CA ILE A 327 15.65 24.71 3.03
C ILE A 327 15.88 24.39 4.52
N ILE A 328 16.83 23.50 4.83
CA ILE A 328 17.09 23.12 6.22
C ILE A 328 17.66 24.28 7.04
N ALA A 329 18.49 25.15 6.45
CA ALA A 329 18.99 26.36 7.10
C ALA A 329 17.89 27.41 7.36
N ALA A 330 16.77 27.32 6.65
CA ALA A 330 15.64 28.22 6.77
C ALA A 330 14.48 27.66 7.61
N ASP A 331 14.61 26.45 8.16
CA ASP A 331 13.55 25.70 8.84
C ASP A 331 12.26 25.55 7.97
N ASP A 332 12.41 25.38 6.66
CA ASP A 332 11.30 25.40 5.69
C ASP A 332 10.87 23.98 5.24
N ASP A 333 9.77 23.91 4.48
CA ASP A 333 9.17 22.67 3.99
C ASP A 333 10.12 21.84 3.13
N LEU A 334 10.39 20.59 3.55
CA LEU A 334 11.29 19.67 2.85
C LEU A 334 10.68 19.01 1.61
N ARG A 335 9.35 18.99 1.48
CA ARG A 335 8.66 18.30 0.37
C ARG A 335 9.15 18.66 -1.03
N PRO A 336 9.55 19.91 -1.36
CA PRO A 336 10.00 20.28 -2.71
C PRO A 336 11.33 19.67 -3.16
N VAL A 337 12.07 19.01 -2.26
CA VAL A 337 13.35 18.35 -2.55
C VAL A 337 13.37 16.87 -2.20
N THR A 338 12.34 16.36 -1.53
CA THR A 338 12.23 14.96 -1.13
C THR A 338 11.23 14.17 -1.98
N SER A 339 11.43 12.86 -2.06
CA SER A 339 10.55 11.92 -2.75
C SER A 339 9.10 11.98 -2.24
N GLN A 340 8.13 11.74 -3.14
CA GLN A 340 6.73 11.53 -2.77
C GLN A 340 6.53 10.30 -1.86
N ARG A 341 7.51 9.41 -1.80
CA ARG A 341 7.55 8.26 -0.88
C ARG A 341 7.89 8.68 0.54
N GLY A 342 8.22 9.94 0.81
CA GLY A 342 8.74 10.41 2.08
C GLY A 342 10.27 10.40 2.09
N LEU A 343 10.84 10.80 3.23
CA LEU A 343 12.28 10.82 3.46
C LEU A 343 12.65 9.71 4.43
N TYR A 344 13.61 8.89 4.07
CA TYR A 344 14.15 7.89 4.98
C TYR A 344 15.47 8.37 5.57
N VAL A 345 15.69 8.16 6.86
CA VAL A 345 16.93 8.55 7.53
C VAL A 345 17.49 7.37 8.31
N SER A 346 18.72 6.98 8.01
CA SER A 346 19.46 5.94 8.70
C SER A 346 20.70 6.49 9.40
N HIS A 347 20.97 5.98 10.60
CA HIS A 347 22.17 6.27 11.38
C HIS A 347 22.66 4.95 12.00
N HIS A 348 23.45 4.17 11.25
CA HIS A 348 23.97 2.86 11.67
C HIS A 348 22.93 1.82 12.09
N GLY A 349 21.76 1.82 11.45
CA GLY A 349 20.68 0.86 11.69
C GLY A 349 19.54 1.02 10.70
N ASP A 350 18.40 0.42 11.02
CA ASP A 350 17.22 0.42 10.15
C ASP A 350 16.75 1.86 9.85
N PRO A 351 16.42 2.19 8.59
CA PRO A 351 15.98 3.52 8.24
C PRO A 351 14.64 3.89 8.89
N ILE A 352 14.58 5.07 9.51
CA ILE A 352 13.32 5.67 9.96
C ILE A 352 12.72 6.44 8.79
N ARG A 353 11.45 6.17 8.48
CA ARG A 353 10.73 6.93 7.45
C ARG A 353 9.91 8.07 8.03
N PHE A 354 10.09 9.25 7.45
CA PHE A 354 9.27 10.43 7.63
C PHE A 354 8.31 10.57 6.43
N SER A 355 7.01 10.57 6.70
CA SER A 355 5.96 10.74 5.69
C SER A 355 5.98 12.15 5.10
N THR A 356 5.45 12.29 3.88
CA THR A 356 5.30 13.59 3.22
C THR A 356 4.51 14.61 4.05
N SER A 357 3.55 14.18 4.88
CA SER A 357 2.86 15.06 5.82
C SER A 357 3.80 15.63 6.90
N GLU A 358 4.66 14.79 7.47
CA GLU A 358 5.60 15.20 8.53
C GLU A 358 6.66 16.19 8.00
N LEU A 359 7.11 15.99 6.76
CA LEU A 359 8.17 16.80 6.14
C LEU A 359 7.86 18.30 6.03
N SER A 360 6.59 18.67 6.09
CA SER A 360 6.19 20.09 6.06
C SER A 360 6.52 20.85 7.35
N THR A 361 6.74 20.15 8.46
CA THR A 361 6.98 20.74 9.78
C THR A 361 8.15 20.12 10.54
N ILE A 362 8.77 19.07 9.99
CA ILE A 362 9.73 18.20 10.70
C ILE A 362 10.94 18.95 11.29
N LEU A 363 11.39 20.04 10.65
CA LEU A 363 12.50 20.86 11.13
C LEU A 363 12.18 21.61 12.42
N THR A 364 10.91 21.88 12.69
CA THR A 364 10.46 22.56 13.91
C THR A 364 9.77 21.61 14.90
N ASP A 365 9.67 20.33 14.56
CA ASP A 365 9.02 19.32 15.39
C ASP A 365 9.86 19.05 16.65
N PRO A 366 9.30 19.19 17.87
CA PRO A 366 10.01 18.88 19.10
C PRO A 366 10.16 17.37 19.36
N ALA A 367 9.56 16.50 18.53
CA ALA A 367 9.73 15.06 18.63
C ALA A 367 11.21 14.69 18.53
N THR A 368 11.65 13.83 19.46
CA THR A 368 13.04 13.38 19.52
C THR A 368 13.14 11.92 19.11
N TYR A 369 14.20 11.61 18.38
CA TYR A 369 14.49 10.28 17.84
C TYR A 369 15.82 9.77 18.43
N LYS A 370 15.92 8.46 18.54
CA LYS A 370 17.16 7.75 18.87
C LYS A 370 17.38 6.72 17.77
N TRP A 371 18.61 6.58 17.34
CA TRP A 371 18.99 5.54 16.39
C TRP A 371 19.89 4.53 17.08
N PRO A 372 19.51 3.24 17.12
CA PRO A 372 20.41 2.20 17.59
C PRO A 372 21.64 2.14 16.69
N SER A 373 22.72 1.56 17.22
CA SER A 373 23.92 1.30 16.43
C SER A 373 24.34 -0.15 16.60
N ASN A 374 25.18 -0.64 15.70
CA ASN A 374 25.80 -1.97 15.85
C ASN A 374 26.59 -2.14 17.16
N ALA A 375 26.95 -1.04 17.83
CA ALA A 375 27.62 -1.07 19.13
C ALA A 375 26.65 -1.05 20.33
N LEU A 376 25.45 -0.48 20.17
CA LEU A 376 24.45 -0.30 21.21
C LEU A 376 23.05 -0.58 20.64
N SER A 377 22.51 -1.76 20.94
CA SER A 377 21.14 -2.13 20.61
C SER A 377 20.12 -1.39 21.45
N GLU A 378 18.85 -1.37 21.03
CA GLU A 378 17.77 -0.72 21.79
C GLU A 378 17.63 -1.24 23.22
N ASP A 379 17.88 -2.54 23.45
CA ASP A 379 17.81 -3.17 24.77
C ASP A 379 19.01 -2.84 25.68
N ASP A 380 20.03 -2.14 25.17
CA ASP A 380 21.22 -1.82 25.96
C ASP A 380 20.90 -0.72 27.00
N PRO A 381 21.19 -0.93 28.30
CA PRO A 381 21.00 0.09 29.33
C PRO A 381 21.75 1.41 29.07
N GLU A 382 22.86 1.37 28.33
CA GLU A 382 23.60 2.55 27.91
C GLU A 382 22.83 3.32 26.83
N PHE A 383 22.25 2.62 25.84
CA PHE A 383 21.40 3.24 24.81
C PHE A 383 20.18 3.96 25.40
N GLN A 384 19.56 3.36 26.43
CA GLN A 384 18.41 3.97 27.11
C GLN A 384 18.75 5.31 27.77
N GLN A 385 20.01 5.52 28.17
CA GLN A 385 20.50 6.75 28.79
C GLN A 385 20.90 7.84 27.77
N ILE A 386 21.11 7.49 26.50
CA ILE A 386 21.42 8.47 25.45
C ILE A 386 20.20 9.36 25.23
N PRO A 387 20.30 10.69 25.29
CA PRO A 387 19.19 11.58 25.02
C PRO A 387 18.78 11.50 23.54
N GLY A 388 17.47 11.55 23.27
CA GLY A 388 16.98 11.71 21.91
C GLY A 388 17.31 13.11 21.37
N ARG A 389 17.43 13.21 20.05
CA ARG A 389 17.65 14.47 19.32
C ARG A 389 16.47 14.76 18.42
N THR A 390 16.09 16.03 18.26
CA THR A 390 15.09 16.39 17.24
C THR A 390 15.64 16.11 15.84
N PHE A 391 14.77 16.08 14.82
CA PHE A 391 15.22 15.95 13.43
C PHE A 391 16.20 17.09 13.06
N ALA A 392 15.91 18.33 13.46
CA ALA A 392 16.81 19.45 13.23
C ALA A 392 18.21 19.19 13.81
N GLN A 393 18.30 18.77 15.07
CA GLN A 393 19.58 18.50 15.73
C GLN A 393 20.34 17.30 15.16
N ALA A 394 19.62 16.23 14.81
CA ALA A 394 20.24 14.98 14.36
C ALA A 394 20.60 15.01 12.87
N VAL A 395 19.82 15.72 12.06
CA VAL A 395 19.91 15.70 10.60
C VAL A 395 20.28 17.07 10.06
N ALA A 396 19.46 18.10 10.29
CA ALA A 396 19.67 19.40 9.65
C ALA A 396 21.00 20.06 10.08
N ASP A 397 21.21 20.23 11.38
CA ASP A 397 22.41 20.87 11.94
C ASP A 397 23.67 20.07 11.55
N SER A 398 23.60 18.74 11.64
CA SER A 398 24.72 17.87 11.33
C SER A 398 25.02 17.82 9.82
N PHE A 399 24.01 17.88 8.96
CA PHE A 399 24.21 17.97 7.51
C PHE A 399 24.79 19.32 7.12
N LEU A 400 24.24 20.43 7.62
CA LEU A 400 24.77 21.77 7.35
C LEU A 400 26.22 21.91 7.80
N SER A 401 26.55 21.42 8.99
CA SER A 401 27.93 21.43 9.49
C SER A 401 28.88 20.75 8.51
N ALA A 402 28.50 19.58 7.97
CA ALA A 402 29.35 18.82 7.05
C ALA A 402 29.29 19.32 5.60
N TYR A 403 28.22 20.00 5.18
CA TYR A 403 28.06 20.48 3.80
C TYR A 403 28.68 21.86 3.58
N ASP A 404 28.59 22.73 4.58
CA ASP A 404 29.15 24.08 4.52
C ASP A 404 30.63 24.13 4.95
N ASP A 405 31.24 23.00 5.33
CA ASP A 405 32.65 22.97 5.68
C ASP A 405 33.54 23.30 4.47
N SER A 406 34.59 24.06 4.72
CA SER A 406 35.52 24.57 3.72
C SER A 406 36.34 23.49 3.01
N ASP A 407 36.54 22.33 3.65
CA ASP A 407 37.28 21.21 3.06
C ASP A 407 36.41 19.98 2.74
N THR A 408 35.08 20.15 2.78
CA THR A 408 34.10 19.17 2.34
C THR A 408 34.45 18.60 0.98
N THR A 409 34.42 17.27 0.88
CA THR A 409 34.56 16.54 -0.38
C THR A 409 33.27 15.84 -0.74
N THR A 410 32.99 15.72 -2.05
CA THR A 410 31.83 14.98 -2.54
C THR A 410 32.23 13.84 -3.47
N THR A 411 31.51 12.73 -3.38
CA THR A 411 31.62 11.58 -4.28
C THR A 411 30.28 11.24 -4.90
N ILE A 412 30.31 10.59 -6.06
CA ILE A 412 29.11 10.14 -6.78
C ILE A 412 29.18 8.62 -6.91
N ASN A 413 28.19 7.91 -6.37
CA ASN A 413 28.10 6.44 -6.37
C ASN A 413 29.41 5.75 -5.95
N GLN A 414 30.21 6.41 -5.12
CA GLN A 414 31.46 5.88 -4.63
C GLN A 414 31.51 6.03 -3.11
N PRO A 415 31.75 4.92 -2.39
CA PRO A 415 31.91 4.96 -0.94
C PRO A 415 33.15 5.79 -0.59
N ILE A 416 33.12 6.44 0.58
CA ILE A 416 34.25 7.21 1.10
C ILE A 416 34.89 6.38 2.20
N GLU A 417 36.18 6.10 2.09
CA GLU A 417 36.94 5.47 3.15
C GLU A 417 37.24 6.52 4.21
N ALA A 418 36.54 6.45 5.34
CA ALA A 418 36.67 7.41 6.41
C ALA A 418 37.96 7.18 7.23
N GLY A 419 38.30 8.10 8.14
CA GLY A 419 39.58 8.09 8.87
C GLY A 419 39.87 6.82 9.69
N ASN A 420 38.86 5.99 9.96
CA ASN A 420 38.99 4.70 10.63
C ASN A 420 39.25 3.51 9.67
N GLY A 421 39.31 3.73 8.35
CA GLY A 421 39.48 2.70 7.33
C GLY A 421 38.25 1.81 7.10
N ARG A 422 37.06 2.22 7.57
CA ARG A 422 35.80 1.50 7.32
C ARG A 422 35.38 1.71 5.87
N LEU A 423 35.06 0.61 5.19
CA LEU A 423 34.51 0.65 3.83
C LEU A 423 33.07 1.16 3.88
N ALA A 424 32.67 2.08 3.00
CA ALA A 424 31.31 2.62 3.07
C ALA A 424 30.19 1.68 2.59
N GLU A 425 30.54 0.49 2.09
CA GLU A 425 29.60 -0.63 1.94
C GLU A 425 28.93 -1.03 3.28
N TYR A 426 29.49 -0.61 4.42
CA TYR A 426 28.89 -0.80 5.74
C TYR A 426 28.02 0.37 6.22
N ALA A 427 27.87 1.42 5.41
CA ALA A 427 27.14 2.63 5.81
C ALA A 427 25.75 2.69 5.18
N ILE A 428 25.65 2.52 3.86
CA ILE A 428 24.37 2.60 3.13
C ILE A 428 23.53 1.35 3.42
N PRO A 429 22.29 1.49 3.93
CA PRO A 429 21.37 0.37 4.11
C PRO A 429 21.09 -0.36 2.80
N PHE A 430 20.90 -1.67 2.85
CA PHE A 430 20.65 -2.53 1.69
C PHE A 430 19.48 -2.00 0.84
N GLU A 431 18.42 -1.51 1.49
CA GLU A 431 17.21 -0.97 0.88
C GLU A 431 17.48 0.25 -0.01
N PHE A 432 18.64 0.91 0.19
CA PHE A 432 19.07 2.07 -0.58
C PHE A 432 20.11 1.77 -1.65
N GLU A 433 20.67 0.57 -1.74
CA GLU A 433 21.68 0.20 -2.75
C GLU A 433 21.16 0.36 -4.19
N SER A 434 19.84 0.26 -4.37
CA SER A 434 19.17 0.46 -5.65
C SER A 434 19.13 1.91 -6.13
N PHE A 435 19.48 2.89 -5.28
CA PHE A 435 19.50 4.31 -5.64
C PHE A 435 20.91 4.80 -5.93
N ASN A 436 20.99 5.79 -6.83
CA ASN A 436 22.19 6.60 -6.95
C ASN A 436 22.35 7.45 -5.68
N TYR A 437 23.58 7.81 -5.32
CA TYR A 437 23.83 8.65 -4.15
C TYR A 437 25.00 9.61 -4.34
N ILE A 438 24.98 10.68 -3.54
CA ILE A 438 26.12 11.56 -3.32
C ILE A 438 26.64 11.36 -1.90
N GLY A 439 27.94 11.10 -1.78
CA GLY A 439 28.65 11.22 -0.51
C GLY A 439 29.05 12.67 -0.26
N VAL A 440 28.77 13.20 0.93
CA VAL A 440 29.22 14.51 1.42
C VAL A 440 30.08 14.22 2.65
N HIS A 441 31.38 14.48 2.57
CA HIS A 441 32.34 14.12 3.60
C HIS A 441 33.11 15.32 4.11
N ASP A 442 32.93 15.55 5.40
CA ASP A 442 33.76 16.42 6.24
C ASP A 442 34.83 15.54 6.92
N PRO A 443 36.13 15.74 6.62
CA PRO A 443 37.22 14.96 7.18
C PRO A 443 37.51 15.23 8.66
N GLY A 444 36.87 16.24 9.27
CA GLY A 444 37.10 16.66 10.65
C GLY A 444 38.30 17.58 10.78
N ASP A 445 38.11 18.65 11.56
CA ASP A 445 39.07 19.74 11.73
C ASP A 445 39.89 19.61 13.02
N ASN A 446 39.48 18.77 13.97
CA ASN A 446 40.06 18.76 15.30
C ASN A 446 41.34 17.88 15.38
N PRO A 447 42.52 18.49 15.50
CA PRO A 447 43.77 17.73 15.55
C PRO A 447 43.90 16.88 16.83
N ASP A 448 43.14 17.19 17.89
CA ASP A 448 43.18 16.43 19.14
C ASP A 448 42.58 15.02 18.99
N TYR A 449 41.72 14.83 17.99
CA TYR A 449 41.09 13.54 17.69
C TYR A 449 41.80 12.77 16.57
N GLY A 450 42.88 13.32 16.01
CA GLY A 450 43.73 12.62 15.04
C GLY A 450 43.02 12.22 13.74
N GLY A 451 42.08 13.04 13.27
CA GLY A 451 41.25 12.74 12.09
C GLY A 451 40.11 11.76 12.37
N LEU A 452 39.68 11.69 13.64
CA LEU A 452 38.54 10.93 14.09
C LEU A 452 37.48 11.92 14.62
N ASP A 453 37.03 12.85 13.80
CA ASP A 453 35.88 13.71 14.09
C ASP A 453 35.07 14.00 12.82
N TRP A 454 35.23 13.09 11.86
CA TRP A 454 34.67 13.18 10.53
C TRP A 454 33.18 12.82 10.52
N VAL A 455 32.49 13.38 9.55
CA VAL A 455 31.08 13.10 9.25
C VAL A 455 30.93 12.85 7.77
N THR A 456 30.24 11.78 7.42
CA THR A 456 29.87 11.48 6.03
C THR A 456 28.36 11.30 5.92
N TRP A 457 27.75 12.04 5.01
CA TRP A 457 26.36 11.87 4.61
C TRP A 457 26.29 11.21 3.23
N TYR A 458 25.58 10.10 3.13
CA TYR A 458 25.16 9.54 1.85
C TYR A 458 23.72 9.96 1.57
N VAL A 459 23.55 10.78 0.53
CA VAL A 459 22.27 11.29 0.07
C VAL A 459 21.80 10.43 -1.09
N SER A 460 20.87 9.52 -0.83
CA SER A 460 20.26 8.65 -1.85
C SER A 460 19.22 9.45 -2.65
N ILE A 461 19.32 9.34 -3.97
CA ILE A 461 18.57 10.14 -4.94
C ILE A 461 17.85 9.21 -5.93
N ASP A 462 16.56 9.48 -6.11
CA ASP A 462 15.73 8.87 -7.16
C ASP A 462 15.34 9.93 -8.20
N TYR A 463 14.73 9.50 -9.31
CA TYR A 463 14.15 10.38 -10.32
C TYR A 463 12.63 10.20 -10.39
N GLU A 464 11.90 11.18 -9.86
CA GLU A 464 10.44 11.27 -9.97
C GLU A 464 10.09 12.28 -11.06
N ASP A 465 9.25 11.88 -12.02
CA ASP A 465 8.88 12.69 -13.18
C ASP A 465 10.09 13.28 -13.94
N GLY A 466 11.21 12.56 -13.92
CA GLY A 466 12.46 12.95 -14.58
C GLY A 466 13.27 14.03 -13.85
N ALA A 467 12.89 14.39 -12.62
CA ALA A 467 13.63 15.30 -11.74
C ALA A 467 14.27 14.54 -10.56
N PRO A 468 15.52 14.87 -10.18
CA PRO A 468 16.14 14.24 -9.03
C PRO A 468 15.48 14.70 -7.73
N VAL A 469 15.24 13.75 -6.82
CA VAL A 469 14.65 13.96 -5.50
C VAL A 469 15.39 13.14 -4.44
N ILE A 470 15.48 13.66 -3.22
CA ILE A 470 16.11 12.96 -2.10
C ILE A 470 15.13 11.92 -1.57
N VAL A 471 15.53 10.64 -1.56
CA VAL A 471 14.75 9.55 -0.97
C VAL A 471 15.30 9.14 0.39
N GLY A 472 16.63 9.20 0.57
CA GLY A 472 17.30 8.69 1.74
C GLY A 472 18.46 9.57 2.20
N LEU A 473 18.67 9.65 3.50
CA LEU A 473 19.84 10.24 4.15
C LEU A 473 20.45 9.19 5.06
N THR A 474 21.70 8.85 4.83
CA THR A 474 22.43 7.92 5.68
C THR A 474 23.63 8.65 6.26
N ILE A 475 23.81 8.57 7.56
CA ILE A 475 24.98 9.16 8.23
C ILE A 475 25.93 8.07 8.70
N ASP A 476 27.20 8.26 8.36
CA ASP A 476 28.34 7.56 8.93
C ASP A 476 29.24 8.60 9.56
N MET A 477 29.49 8.48 10.85
CA MET A 477 30.31 9.43 11.57
C MET A 477 31.15 8.74 12.62
N TRP A 478 32.21 9.41 13.03
CA TRP A 478 32.86 9.10 14.28
C TRP A 478 33.07 10.40 15.04
N SER A 479 32.54 10.47 16.26
CA SER A 479 32.77 11.59 17.18
C SER A 479 32.96 10.99 18.60
N PRO A 480 34.08 11.28 19.28
CA PRO A 480 34.44 10.66 20.57
C PRO A 480 33.68 11.18 21.78
#